data_AF-A0AAW1XH44-F1
#
_entry.id   AF-A0AAW1XH44-F1
#
_cell.length_a   1.000
_cell.length_b   1.000
_cell.length_c   1.000
_cell.angle_alpha   90.00
_cell.angle_beta   90.00
_cell.angle_gamma   90.00
#
_symmetry.space_group_name_H-M   'P 1'
#
loop_
_entity.id
_entity.type
_entity.pdbx_description
1 polymer ?
#
loop_
_entity_poly.entity_id
_entity_poly.type
_entity_poly.pdbx_seq_one_letter_code
_entity_poly.pdbx_strand_id
1 'polypeptide(L)'
;MTATLGIEGPELIKDVLYLKHAYNETGLYTETKLANKISQLDKRRRNEFIDLMLKKMLSLKGRRIAIFSVSYKRNVLNTTRSPAISICKSLLKKDTRLRIYDPLLNEARIMQLIGNPTRMTLFDNPVATATAGRVCFWRP
;
A
#
# COMPACT_ATOMS: atom_id res chain seq x y z
N MET A 1 -8.16 -19.51 -0.66
CA MET A 1 -7.40 -18.38 -0.07
C MET A 1 -6.83 -17.54 -1.20
N THR A 2 -7.07 -16.23 -1.22
CA THR A 2 -6.57 -15.32 -2.25
C THR A 2 -5.25 -14.70 -1.80
N ALA A 3 -4.23 -14.72 -2.65
CA ALA A 3 -2.97 -14.04 -2.37
C ALA A 3 -3.13 -12.54 -2.60
N THR A 4 -2.83 -11.73 -1.57
CA THR A 4 -2.91 -10.27 -1.62
C THR A 4 -1.55 -9.62 -1.38
N LEU A 5 -1.47 -8.30 -1.54
CA LEU A 5 -0.25 -7.51 -1.35
C LEU A 5 0.22 -7.40 0.11
N GLY A 6 -0.59 -7.89 1.05
CA GLY A 6 -0.34 -7.80 2.49
C GLY A 6 -1.62 -8.07 3.28
N ILE A 7 -1.50 -7.99 4.61
CA ILE A 7 -2.63 -7.97 5.53
C ILE A 7 -3.36 -6.64 5.36
N GLU A 8 -4.65 -6.73 5.10
CA GLU A 8 -5.48 -5.57 4.78
C GLU A 8 -6.32 -5.18 5.99
N GLY A 9 -6.40 -3.88 6.25
CA GLY A 9 -7.19 -3.32 7.34
C GLY A 9 -6.46 -3.24 8.68
N PRO A 10 -6.98 -2.42 9.61
CA PRO A 10 -6.34 -2.17 10.88
C PRO A 10 -6.54 -3.30 11.90
N GLU A 11 -7.67 -4.01 11.84
CA GLU A 11 -8.11 -4.98 12.85
C GLU A 11 -7.09 -6.12 13.00
N LEU A 12 -6.82 -6.87 11.92
CA LEU A 12 -5.98 -8.05 11.99
C LEU A 12 -4.53 -7.72 12.41
N ILE A 13 -3.99 -6.58 11.97
CA ILE A 13 -2.64 -6.15 12.38
C ILE A 13 -2.64 -5.69 13.85
N LYS A 14 -3.72 -5.01 14.29
CA LYS A 14 -3.84 -4.58 15.69
C LYS A 14 -3.90 -5.79 16.62
N ASP A 15 -4.65 -6.82 16.27
CA ASP A 15 -4.76 -8.03 17.06
C ASP A 15 -3.42 -8.78 17.14
N VAL A 16 -2.70 -8.90 16.03
CA VAL A 16 -1.35 -9.50 16.03
C VAL A 16 -0.37 -8.72 16.90
N LEU A 17 -0.45 -7.37 16.91
CA LEU A 17 0.39 -6.54 17.77
C LEU A 17 0.03 -6.68 19.25
N TYR A 18 -1.27 -6.78 19.55
CA TYR A 18 -1.76 -6.98 20.90
C TYR A 18 -1.34 -8.35 21.44
N LEU A 19 -1.52 -9.42 20.65
CA LEU A 19 -1.05 -10.77 21.00
C LEU A 19 0.45 -10.80 21.24
N LYS A 20 1.23 -10.15 20.38
CA LYS A 20 2.69 -10.01 20.58
C LYS A 20 3.00 -9.37 21.94
N HIS A 21 2.28 -8.32 22.33
CA HIS A 21 2.49 -7.65 23.61
C HIS A 21 2.16 -8.58 24.78
N ALA A 22 0.99 -9.20 24.75
CA ALA A 22 0.54 -10.11 25.79
C ALA A 22 1.49 -11.32 25.96
N TYR A 23 1.94 -11.93 24.87
CA TYR A 23 2.92 -13.03 24.92
C TYR A 23 4.27 -12.60 25.47
N ASN A 24 4.69 -11.35 25.20
CA ASN A 24 5.94 -10.84 25.71
C ASN A 24 5.87 -10.58 27.22
N GLU A 25 4.74 -10.10 27.72
CA GLU A 25 4.51 -9.86 29.16
C GLU A 25 4.41 -11.16 29.96
N THR A 26 3.88 -12.23 29.37
CA THR A 26 3.77 -13.56 30.03
C THR A 26 5.02 -14.43 29.89
N GLY A 27 6.07 -13.95 29.19
CA GLY A 27 7.31 -14.71 28.96
C GLY A 27 7.21 -15.79 27.88
N LEU A 28 6.15 -15.77 27.07
CA LEU A 28 5.94 -16.65 25.91
C LEU A 28 6.75 -16.16 24.70
N TYR A 29 8.07 -16.32 24.78
CA TYR A 29 9.00 -15.79 23.78
C TYR A 29 8.88 -16.47 22.40
N THR A 30 8.51 -17.75 22.36
CA THR A 30 8.36 -18.51 21.10
C THR A 30 7.18 -17.97 20.28
N GLU A 31 6.05 -17.74 20.94
CA GLU A 31 4.81 -17.19 20.39
C GLU A 31 5.01 -15.72 20.01
N THR A 32 5.73 -14.96 20.85
CA THR A 32 6.16 -13.60 20.53
C THR A 32 6.98 -13.56 19.24
N LYS A 33 7.89 -14.52 19.04
CA LYS A 33 8.70 -14.63 17.81
C LYS A 33 7.83 -14.97 16.59
N LEU A 34 6.82 -15.83 16.76
CA LEU A 34 5.85 -16.16 15.72
C LEU A 34 5.03 -14.91 15.29
N ALA A 35 4.45 -14.19 16.26
CA ALA A 35 3.67 -12.97 15.99
C ALA A 35 4.54 -11.88 15.33
N ASN A 36 5.79 -11.76 15.75
CA ASN A 36 6.79 -10.92 15.08
C ASN A 36 7.01 -11.34 13.62
N LYS A 37 7.10 -12.65 13.35
CA LYS A 37 7.32 -13.15 11.99
C LYS A 37 6.16 -12.82 11.07
N ILE A 38 4.92 -12.90 11.54
CA ILE A 38 3.72 -12.51 10.77
C ILE A 38 3.83 -11.03 10.34
N SER A 39 4.15 -10.15 11.29
CA SER A 39 4.34 -8.71 11.01
C SER A 39 5.49 -8.43 10.05
N GLN A 40 6.59 -9.20 10.13
CA GLN A 40 7.72 -9.09 9.21
C GLN A 40 7.36 -9.56 7.80
N LEU A 41 6.62 -10.66 7.67
CA LEU A 41 6.20 -11.20 6.38
C LEU A 41 5.27 -10.23 5.63
N ASP A 42 4.36 -9.58 6.35
CA ASP A 42 3.50 -8.54 5.79
C ASP A 42 4.31 -7.37 5.19
N LYS A 43 5.30 -6.87 5.93
CA LYS A 43 6.21 -5.81 5.42
C LYS A 43 7.05 -6.32 4.24
N ARG A 44 7.53 -7.55 4.31
CA ARG A 44 8.38 -8.15 3.26
C ARG A 44 7.62 -8.28 1.95
N ARG A 45 6.37 -8.75 1.95
CA ARG A 45 5.54 -8.85 0.73
C ARG A 45 5.37 -7.53 0.02
N ARG A 46 5.13 -6.44 0.77
CA ARG A 46 5.01 -5.09 0.20
C ARG A 46 6.30 -4.63 -0.47
N ASN A 47 7.46 -4.96 0.11
CA ASN A 47 8.76 -4.63 -0.45
C ASN A 47 9.09 -5.49 -1.67
N GLU A 48 8.91 -6.81 -1.58
CA GLU A 48 9.07 -7.75 -2.69
C GLU A 48 8.25 -7.30 -3.91
N PHE A 49 7.05 -6.80 -3.66
CA PHE A 49 6.20 -6.26 -4.71
C PHE A 49 6.82 -5.04 -5.43
N ILE A 50 7.40 -4.09 -4.68
CA ILE A 50 8.11 -2.93 -5.26
C ILE A 50 9.36 -3.39 -6.02
N ASP A 51 10.08 -4.38 -5.49
CA ASP A 51 11.27 -4.95 -6.12
C ASP A 51 10.93 -5.66 -7.43
N LEU A 52 9.80 -6.35 -7.49
CA LEU A 52 9.26 -6.92 -8.73
C LEU A 52 8.96 -5.84 -9.77
N MET A 53 8.37 -4.71 -9.36
CA MET A 53 8.15 -3.57 -10.27
C MET A 53 9.48 -3.03 -10.80
N LEU A 54 10.49 -2.86 -9.95
CA LEU A 54 11.83 -2.41 -10.35
C LEU A 54 12.46 -3.37 -11.35
N LYS A 55 12.40 -4.67 -11.07
CA LYS A 55 12.95 -5.73 -11.93
C LYS A 55 12.27 -5.75 -13.31
N LYS A 56 10.95 -5.57 -13.36
CA LYS A 56 10.20 -5.57 -14.63
C LYS A 56 10.36 -4.28 -15.43
N MET A 57 10.54 -3.14 -14.76
CA MET A 57 10.57 -1.83 -15.44
C MET A 57 11.98 -1.31 -15.72
N LEU A 58 13.04 -1.98 -15.24
CA LEU A 58 14.46 -1.59 -15.29
C LEU A 58 14.79 -0.31 -14.51
N SER A 59 13.96 0.74 -14.61
CA SER A 59 14.04 1.97 -13.84
C SER A 59 12.66 2.59 -13.64
N LEU A 60 12.42 3.13 -12.44
CA LEU A 60 11.19 3.83 -12.08
C LEU A 60 11.31 5.36 -12.19
N LYS A 61 12.53 5.89 -12.35
CA LYS A 61 12.77 7.34 -12.37
C LYS A 61 12.05 8.02 -13.53
N GLY A 62 11.26 9.05 -13.23
CA GLY A 62 10.48 9.82 -14.21
C GLY A 62 9.29 9.09 -14.82
N ARG A 63 9.03 7.82 -14.45
CA ARG A 63 7.91 7.06 -15.00
C ARG A 63 6.58 7.46 -14.38
N ARG A 64 5.53 7.34 -15.19
CA ARG A 64 4.13 7.56 -14.78
C ARG A 64 3.49 6.22 -14.41
N ILE A 65 3.05 6.10 -13.17
CA ILE A 65 2.41 4.90 -12.61
C ILE A 65 0.96 5.23 -12.25
N ALA A 66 0.02 4.41 -12.71
CA ALA A 66 -1.41 4.55 -12.44
C ALA A 66 -1.84 3.64 -11.28
N ILE A 67 -2.50 4.22 -10.29
CA ILE A 67 -2.96 3.55 -9.08
C ILE A 67 -4.47 3.68 -9.01
N PHE A 68 -5.18 2.54 -9.10
CA PHE A 68 -6.62 2.50 -8.97
C PHE A 68 -6.95 2.02 -7.56
N SER A 69 -7.48 2.93 -6.77
CA SER A 69 -7.78 2.86 -5.34
C SER A 69 -6.57 2.96 -4.41
N VAL A 70 -6.73 3.79 -3.38
CA VAL A 70 -5.83 3.93 -2.23
C VAL A 70 -6.42 3.20 -1.02
N SER A 71 -7.73 2.95 -1.03
CA SER A 71 -8.47 2.25 0.01
C SER A 71 -8.11 0.75 0.09
N TYR A 72 -8.02 0.21 1.32
CA TYR A 72 -7.65 -1.20 1.53
C TYR A 72 -8.81 -2.19 1.32
N LYS A 73 -10.06 -1.72 1.22
CA LYS A 73 -11.24 -2.55 0.93
C LYS A 73 -12.21 -1.74 0.07
N ARG A 74 -12.95 -2.41 -0.81
CA ARG A 74 -14.01 -1.78 -1.62
C ARG A 74 -15.05 -1.15 -0.68
N ASN A 75 -15.47 0.08 -0.98
CA ASN A 75 -16.51 0.81 -0.26
C ASN A 75 -16.17 1.20 1.20
N VAL A 76 -14.87 1.35 1.53
CA VAL A 76 -14.43 1.74 2.87
C VAL A 76 -13.57 3.00 2.80
N LEU A 77 -14.01 4.08 3.45
CA LEU A 77 -13.28 5.35 3.58
C LEU A 77 -12.05 5.25 4.50
N ASN A 78 -11.97 4.16 5.28
CA ASN A 78 -10.86 3.94 6.17
C ASN A 78 -9.60 3.60 5.36
N THR A 79 -8.62 4.49 5.43
CA THR A 79 -7.32 4.39 4.76
C THR A 79 -6.21 3.99 5.73
N THR A 80 -6.55 3.77 7.01
CA THR A 80 -5.61 3.44 8.07
C THR A 80 -4.86 2.16 7.71
N ARG A 81 -3.54 2.27 7.61
CA ARG A 81 -2.61 1.18 7.24
C ARG A 81 -2.86 0.53 5.87
N SER A 82 -3.45 1.24 4.90
CA SER A 82 -3.57 0.70 3.55
C SER A 82 -2.20 0.38 2.93
N PRO A 83 -2.02 -0.82 2.33
CA PRO A 83 -0.78 -1.19 1.66
C PRO A 83 -0.49 -0.27 0.47
N ALA A 84 -1.52 0.24 -0.21
CA ALA A 84 -1.39 1.15 -1.35
C ALA A 84 -0.66 2.44 -0.95
N ILE A 85 -0.95 3.02 0.22
CA ILE A 85 -0.29 4.25 0.71
C ILE A 85 1.21 4.01 0.91
N SER A 86 1.56 2.87 1.51
CA SER A 86 2.95 2.48 1.72
C SER A 86 3.69 2.36 0.39
N ILE A 87 3.05 1.74 -0.60
CA ILE A 87 3.62 1.57 -1.96
C ILE A 87 3.76 2.94 -2.65
N CYS A 88 2.74 3.80 -2.62
CA CYS A 88 2.77 5.15 -3.18
C CYS A 88 3.96 5.96 -2.63
N LYS A 89 4.14 5.97 -1.30
CA LYS A 89 5.25 6.67 -0.66
C LYS A 89 6.60 6.13 -1.11
N SER A 90 6.75 4.81 -1.20
CA SER A 90 7.98 4.18 -1.68
C SER A 90 8.26 4.50 -3.15
N LEU A 91 7.23 4.57 -4.00
CA LEU A 91 7.36 4.96 -5.40
C LEU A 91 7.76 6.45 -5.53
N LEU A 92 7.16 7.35 -4.75
CA LEU A 92 7.51 8.78 -4.78
C LEU A 92 8.96 9.03 -4.37
N LYS A 93 9.48 8.26 -3.39
CA LYS A 93 10.90 8.29 -3.00
C LYS A 93 11.85 7.88 -4.13
N LYS A 94 11.37 7.13 -5.13
CA LYS A 94 12.14 6.68 -6.30
C LYS A 94 11.97 7.60 -7.52
N ASP A 95 11.62 8.87 -7.31
CA ASP A 95 11.43 9.88 -8.37
C ASP A 95 10.39 9.49 -9.43
N THR A 96 9.32 8.79 -9.02
CA THR A 96 8.19 8.47 -9.93
C THR A 96 7.14 9.57 -9.94
N ARG A 97 6.30 9.58 -10.99
CA ARG A 97 5.07 10.38 -11.06
C ARG A 97 3.88 9.45 -10.86
N LEU A 98 3.02 9.76 -9.90
CA LEU A 98 1.84 8.95 -9.59
C LEU A 98 0.57 9.58 -10.17
N ARG A 99 -0.26 8.73 -10.77
CA ARG A 99 -1.63 9.05 -11.18
C ARG A 99 -2.56 8.22 -10.33
N ILE A 100 -3.40 8.85 -9.52
CA ILE A 100 -4.22 8.12 -8.55
C ILE A 100 -5.69 8.40 -8.82
N TYR A 101 -6.48 7.34 -8.84
CA TYR A 101 -7.93 7.39 -8.92
C TYR A 101 -8.50 6.62 -7.74
N ASP A 102 -9.32 7.24 -6.91
CA ASP A 102 -10.11 6.55 -5.88
C ASP A 102 -11.53 7.14 -5.87
N PRO A 103 -12.58 6.33 -6.13
CA PRO A 103 -13.95 6.85 -6.22
C PRO A 103 -14.54 7.28 -4.87
N LEU A 104 -13.91 6.91 -3.76
CA LEU A 104 -14.46 7.13 -2.41
C LEU A 104 -13.74 8.22 -1.65
N LEU A 105 -12.50 8.55 -2.02
CA LEU A 105 -11.67 9.51 -1.28
C LEU A 105 -11.57 10.83 -2.01
N ASN A 106 -11.87 11.92 -1.30
CA ASN A 106 -11.61 13.26 -1.80
C ASN A 106 -10.12 13.53 -2.00
N GLU A 107 -9.80 14.35 -2.99
CA GLU A 107 -8.44 14.70 -3.36
C GLU A 107 -7.58 15.19 -2.19
N ALA A 108 -8.13 16.11 -1.39
CA ALA A 108 -7.47 16.65 -0.20
C ALA A 108 -7.03 15.56 0.79
N ARG A 109 -7.86 14.52 0.95
CA ARG A 109 -7.55 13.41 1.87
C ARG A 109 -6.41 12.56 1.32
N ILE A 110 -6.40 12.30 0.02
CA ILE A 110 -5.34 11.52 -0.62
C ILE A 110 -4.01 12.29 -0.53
N MET A 111 -4.01 13.60 -0.79
CA MET A 111 -2.83 14.46 -0.66
C MET A 111 -2.28 14.43 0.76
N GLN A 112 -3.14 14.50 1.79
CA GLN A 112 -2.74 14.41 3.19
C GLN A 112 -2.09 13.05 3.54
N LEU A 113 -2.59 11.96 2.98
CA LEU A 113 -2.12 10.61 3.29
C LEU A 113 -0.76 10.27 2.67
N ILE A 114 -0.57 10.65 1.39
CA ILE A 114 0.59 10.25 0.59
C ILE A 114 1.69 11.33 0.64
N GLY A 115 1.31 12.60 0.58
CA GLY A 115 2.21 13.74 0.52
C GLY A 115 2.80 14.01 -0.88
N ASN A 116 3.43 15.18 -1.01
CA ASN A 116 4.14 15.69 -2.21
C ASN A 116 3.27 15.92 -3.48
N PRO A 117 2.57 17.07 -3.57
CA PRO A 117 1.59 17.33 -4.64
C PRO A 117 2.22 17.48 -6.04
N THR A 118 3.48 17.90 -6.14
CA THR A 118 4.13 18.20 -7.44
C THR A 118 4.31 17.00 -8.36
N ARG A 119 4.33 15.78 -7.80
CA ARG A 119 4.57 14.52 -8.53
C ARG A 119 3.33 13.63 -8.55
N MET A 120 2.20 14.16 -8.14
CA MET A 120 0.96 13.44 -8.00
C MET A 120 -0.14 14.12 -8.80
N THR A 121 -0.88 13.32 -9.55
CA THR A 121 -2.02 13.79 -10.35
C THR A 121 -3.21 12.93 -10.01
N LEU A 122 -4.30 13.58 -9.65
CA LEU A 122 -5.56 12.95 -9.30
C LEU A 122 -6.48 12.96 -10.53
N PHE A 123 -7.29 11.93 -10.65
CA PHE A 123 -8.24 11.78 -11.74
C PHE A 123 -9.58 11.31 -11.18
N ASP A 124 -10.66 11.69 -11.86
CA ASP A 124 -12.03 11.28 -11.54
C ASP A 124 -12.51 10.08 -12.37
N ASN A 125 -11.67 9.56 -13.27
CA ASN A 125 -12.02 8.43 -14.13
C ASN A 125 -10.87 7.41 -14.21
N PRO A 126 -11.16 6.10 -14.05
CA PRO A 126 -10.15 5.07 -14.20
C PRO A 126 -9.55 5.06 -15.62
N VAL A 127 -10.36 5.19 -16.66
CA VAL A 127 -9.87 5.15 -18.04
C VAL A 127 -8.83 6.24 -18.26
N ALA A 128 -9.11 7.47 -17.85
CA ALA A 128 -8.17 8.59 -17.94
C ALA A 128 -6.87 8.33 -17.16
N THR A 129 -6.95 7.65 -16.02
CA THR A 129 -5.80 7.25 -15.19
C THR A 129 -4.92 6.23 -15.90
N ALA A 130 -5.53 5.28 -16.62
CA ALA A 130 -4.86 4.23 -17.39
C ALA A 130 -4.16 4.79 -18.65
N THR A 131 -4.79 5.72 -19.39
CA THR A 131 -4.34 6.10 -20.75
C THR A 131 -2.92 6.68 -20.83
N ALA A 132 -2.38 7.23 -19.73
CA ALA A 132 -1.00 7.74 -19.68
C ALA A 132 -0.13 7.08 -18.59
N GLY A 133 -0.64 6.09 -17.87
CA GLY A 133 0.11 5.30 -16.89
C GLY A 133 0.59 4.00 -17.53
N ARG A 134 1.90 3.69 -17.45
CA ARG A 134 2.46 2.46 -18.04
C ARG A 134 2.19 1.21 -17.20
N VAL A 135 1.71 1.36 -15.96
CA VAL A 135 1.36 0.25 -15.06
C VAL A 135 0.09 0.63 -14.32
N CYS A 136 -0.88 -0.27 -14.35
CA CYS A 136 -2.19 -0.10 -13.76
C CYS A 136 -2.36 -1.06 -12.57
N PHE A 137 -2.66 -0.52 -11.39
CA PHE A 137 -3.07 -1.31 -10.22
C PHE A 137 -4.57 -1.45 -10.15
N TRP A 138 -5.14 -2.51 -10.72
CA TRP A 138 -6.56 -2.82 -10.53
C TRP A 138 -6.69 -4.00 -9.56
N ARG A 139 -7.46 -3.80 -8.48
CA ARG A 139 -7.97 -4.90 -7.66
C ARG A 139 -9.25 -5.46 -8.30
N PRO A 140 -9.32 -6.78 -8.57
CA PRO A 140 -10.59 -7.43 -8.89
C PRO A 140 -11.58 -7.35 -7.72
#